data_AF-A0A8I0E524-F1
#
_entry.id   AF-A0A8I0E524-F1
#
_cell.length_a   1.000
_cell.length_b   1.000
_cell.length_c   1.000
_cell.angle_alpha   90.00
_cell.angle_beta   90.00
_cell.angle_gamma   90.00
#
_symmetry.space_group_name_H-M   'P 1'
#
loop_
_entity.id
_entity.type
_entity.pdbx_description
1 polymer ?
#
loop_
_entity_poly.entity_id
_entity_poly.type
_entity_poly.pdbx_seq_one_letter_code
_entity_poly.pdbx_strand_id
1 'polypeptide(L)'
;MIRNLLIILSLGLFLFSCSEEQEVVYSCDQKENAWVKQHLNEIRKMSRTNWLSLPANLEIPVFRAFSQKQKLQVWNEKLNETTEILRNSAEISHINKVKQFINDNPYLFDGDKLSESEEEKIEKFFYSWAKEGEKRFNWNKSTIYSIVGTCRPITNQKNRGIKLLSTVPRVDFINPGLNYKCNCHKKCLIACFPETVFCESDPDCEETNKGCGWVFAQECDGRCDGL
;
A
#
# COMPACT_ATOMS: atom_id res chain seq x y z
N MET A 1 -1.45 54.51 -38.79
CA MET A 1 -0.61 53.95 -37.70
C MET A 1 -1.41 53.46 -36.48
N ILE A 2 -2.74 53.29 -36.53
CA ILE A 2 -3.52 52.78 -35.38
C ILE A 2 -4.09 51.37 -35.65
N ARG A 3 -4.24 50.99 -36.92
CA ARG A 3 -4.82 49.69 -37.32
C ARG A 3 -3.86 48.49 -37.19
N ASN A 4 -2.55 48.72 -37.19
CA ASN A 4 -1.54 47.67 -37.02
C ASN A 4 -1.13 47.47 -35.55
N LEU A 5 -1.55 48.36 -34.64
CA LEU A 5 -1.28 48.24 -33.20
C LEU A 5 -2.33 47.37 -32.48
N LEU A 6 -3.55 47.28 -33.05
CA LEU A 6 -4.66 46.48 -32.51
C LEU A 6 -4.55 44.98 -32.81
N ILE A 7 -3.77 44.59 -33.82
CA ILE A 7 -3.58 43.16 -34.18
C ILE A 7 -2.46 42.52 -33.33
N ILE A 8 -1.53 43.33 -32.81
CA ILE A 8 -0.46 42.85 -31.92
C ILE A 8 -0.96 42.69 -30.48
N LEU A 9 -2.01 43.42 -30.08
CA LEU A 9 -2.60 43.33 -28.74
C LEU A 9 -3.54 42.12 -28.55
N SER A 10 -4.01 41.50 -29.64
CA SER A 10 -4.91 40.34 -29.61
C SER A 10 -4.20 38.98 -29.70
N LEU A 11 -2.86 38.97 -29.81
CA LEU A 11 -2.04 37.76 -29.88
C LEU A 11 -1.29 37.44 -28.57
N GLY A 12 -1.72 38.01 -27.44
CA GLY A 12 -1.08 37.84 -26.13
C GLY A 12 -1.84 36.99 -25.11
N LEU A 13 -2.99 36.40 -25.47
CA LEU A 13 -3.90 35.77 -24.50
C LEU A 13 -3.95 34.23 -24.53
N PHE A 14 -3.00 33.55 -25.20
CA PHE A 14 -3.07 32.10 -25.40
C PHE A 14 -1.95 31.27 -24.74
N LEU A 15 -1.29 31.73 -23.68
CA LEU A 15 -0.22 30.95 -23.01
C LEU A 15 -0.37 30.77 -21.49
N PHE A 16 -1.60 30.69 -20.99
CA PHE A 16 -1.87 30.03 -19.69
C PHE A 16 -2.95 28.97 -19.87
N SER A 17 -2.66 27.94 -20.66
CA SER A 17 -3.24 26.63 -20.35
C SER A 17 -2.47 26.12 -19.13
N CYS A 18 -2.87 26.57 -17.93
CA CYS A 18 -2.69 25.73 -16.77
C CYS A 18 -3.52 24.49 -17.07
N SER A 19 -2.88 23.39 -17.47
CA SER A 19 -3.44 22.10 -17.16
C SER A 19 -3.69 22.12 -15.65
N GLU A 20 -4.96 22.12 -15.23
CA GLU A 20 -5.28 21.77 -13.85
C GLU A 20 -4.68 20.38 -13.66
N GLU A 21 -3.47 20.33 -13.07
CA GLU A 21 -2.91 19.08 -12.59
C GLU A 21 -3.97 18.53 -11.63
N GLN A 22 -4.59 17.41 -12.02
CA GLN A 22 -5.54 16.72 -11.16
C GLN A 22 -4.92 16.59 -9.78
N GLU A 23 -5.57 17.19 -8.79
CA GLU A 23 -5.02 17.31 -7.46
C GLU A 23 -4.78 15.91 -6.88
N VAL A 24 -3.52 15.55 -6.61
CA VAL A 24 -3.19 14.20 -6.10
C VAL A 24 -3.86 13.99 -4.74
N VAL A 25 -4.69 12.94 -4.64
CA VAL A 25 -5.39 12.54 -3.42
C VAL A 25 -4.68 11.35 -2.77
N TYR A 26 -4.28 11.51 -1.51
CA TYR A 26 -3.58 10.49 -0.72
C TYR A 26 -4.49 9.81 0.31
N SER A 27 -5.53 10.50 0.79
CA SER A 27 -6.56 9.95 1.69
C SER A 27 -7.93 10.54 1.33
N CYS A 28 -8.97 9.75 1.57
CA CYS A 28 -10.36 10.20 1.52
C CYS A 28 -10.74 11.01 2.77
N ASP A 29 -9.98 10.87 3.87
CA ASP A 29 -10.09 11.78 5.01
C ASP A 29 -9.36 13.09 4.69
N GLN A 30 -10.12 14.19 4.75
CA GLN A 30 -9.61 15.52 4.37
C GLN A 30 -8.45 15.99 5.26
N LYS A 31 -8.44 15.65 6.55
CA LYS A 31 -7.39 16.05 7.49
C LYS A 31 -6.10 15.28 7.22
N GLU A 32 -6.21 13.97 7.00
CA GLU A 32 -5.07 13.13 6.64
C GLU A 32 -4.48 13.55 5.28
N ASN A 33 -5.34 13.78 4.28
CA ASN A 33 -4.92 14.21 2.95
C ASN A 33 -4.21 15.57 3.01
N ALA A 34 -4.77 16.54 3.74
CA ALA A 34 -4.16 17.85 3.93
C ALA A 34 -2.80 17.74 4.66
N TRP A 35 -2.72 16.89 5.70
CA TRP A 35 -1.48 16.65 6.41
C TRP A 35 -0.39 16.09 5.49
N VAL A 36 -0.71 15.08 4.69
CA VAL A 36 0.24 14.49 3.72
C VAL A 36 0.72 15.55 2.74
N LYS A 37 -0.18 16.36 2.17
CA LYS A 37 0.17 17.45 1.24
C LYS A 37 1.11 18.47 1.87
N GLN A 38 0.86 18.87 3.12
CA GLN A 38 1.70 19.82 3.85
C GLN A 38 3.10 19.28 4.14
N HIS A 39 3.26 17.96 4.30
CA HIS A 39 4.53 17.33 4.70
C HIS A 39 5.23 16.57 3.54
N LEU A 40 4.83 16.77 2.28
CA LEU A 40 5.37 16.02 1.14
C LEU A 40 6.91 16.04 1.07
N ASN A 41 7.53 17.20 1.27
CA ASN A 41 8.99 17.31 1.22
C ASN A 41 9.73 16.48 2.27
N GLU A 42 9.10 16.27 3.43
CA GLU A 42 9.62 15.43 4.51
C GLU A 42 9.34 13.95 4.21
N ILE A 43 8.13 13.65 3.76
CA ILE A 43 7.69 12.30 3.35
C ILE A 43 8.61 11.73 2.26
N ARG A 44 9.02 12.54 1.28
CA ARG A 44 9.94 12.10 0.20
C ARG A 44 11.36 11.76 0.67
N LYS A 45 11.68 12.01 1.94
CA LYS A 45 12.98 11.70 2.58
C LYS A 45 12.84 10.69 3.72
N MET A 46 11.62 10.22 3.99
CA MET A 46 11.32 9.38 5.14
C MET A 46 11.85 7.96 4.95
N SER A 47 12.46 7.40 6.01
CA SER A 47 12.83 5.98 6.09
C SER A 47 11.65 5.13 6.52
N ARG A 48 11.73 3.80 6.34
CA ARG A 48 10.71 2.87 6.85
C ARG A 48 10.50 3.02 8.36
N THR A 49 11.58 3.17 9.14
CA THR A 49 11.49 3.34 10.59
C THR A 49 10.73 4.61 10.98
N ASN A 50 11.03 5.75 10.34
CA ASN A 50 10.33 7.00 10.63
C ASN A 50 8.86 6.91 10.23
N TRP A 51 8.57 6.30 9.09
CA TRP A 51 7.20 6.08 8.61
C TRP A 51 6.37 5.23 9.56
N LEU A 52 6.90 4.11 10.03
CA LEU A 52 6.21 3.22 10.96
C LEU A 52 6.10 3.78 12.39
N SER A 53 6.73 4.93 12.67
CA SER A 53 6.57 5.66 13.94
C SER A 53 5.42 6.67 13.92
N LEU A 54 4.82 6.92 12.73
CA LEU A 54 3.67 7.79 12.60
C LEU A 54 2.43 7.17 13.26
N PRO A 55 1.41 7.99 13.58
CA PRO A 55 0.08 7.51 13.87
C PRO A 55 -0.39 6.49 12.82
N ALA A 56 -1.07 5.43 13.26
CA ALA A 56 -1.49 4.34 12.38
C ALA A 56 -2.34 4.85 11.20
N ASN A 57 -3.12 5.90 11.42
CA ASN A 57 -3.96 6.52 10.42
C ASN A 57 -3.19 7.35 9.36
N LEU A 58 -1.87 7.45 9.46
CA LEU A 58 -1.03 8.08 8.43
C LEU A 58 -0.19 7.05 7.67
N GLU A 59 -0.20 5.77 8.05
CA GLU A 59 0.66 4.77 7.40
C GLU A 59 0.37 4.64 5.91
N ILE A 60 -0.88 4.34 5.53
CA ILE A 60 -1.26 4.16 4.13
C ILE A 60 -1.27 5.49 3.35
N PRO A 61 -1.82 6.61 3.87
CA PRO A 61 -1.74 7.90 3.17
C PRO A 61 -0.29 8.33 2.86
N VAL A 62 0.63 8.17 3.80
CA VAL A 62 2.05 8.50 3.59
C VAL A 62 2.72 7.52 2.63
N PHE A 63 2.41 6.23 2.70
CA PHE A 63 2.92 5.25 1.74
C PHE A 63 2.48 5.58 0.30
N ARG A 64 1.24 6.02 0.08
CA ARG A 64 0.78 6.47 -1.24
C ARG A 64 1.58 7.66 -1.76
N ALA A 65 1.97 8.57 -0.86
CA ALA A 65 2.82 9.72 -1.14
C ALA A 65 4.31 9.38 -1.30
N PHE A 66 4.76 8.15 -1.08
CA PHE A 66 6.12 7.75 -1.40
C PHE A 66 6.37 7.70 -2.90
N SER A 67 7.63 7.94 -3.29
CA SER A 67 8.07 7.66 -4.67
C SER A 67 8.05 6.15 -4.92
N GLN A 68 7.99 5.73 -6.18
CA GLN A 68 8.10 4.31 -6.55
C GLN A 68 9.35 3.66 -5.92
N LYS A 69 10.49 4.37 -5.96
CA LYS A 69 11.75 3.92 -5.34
C LYS A 69 11.61 3.73 -3.82
N GLN A 70 10.98 4.67 -3.11
CA GLN A 70 10.75 4.55 -1.67
C GLN A 70 9.82 3.36 -1.35
N LYS A 71 8.73 3.17 -2.09
CA LYS A 71 7.81 2.04 -1.92
C LYS A 71 8.52 0.69 -2.11
N LEU A 72 9.32 0.58 -3.17
CA LEU A 72 10.13 -0.63 -3.40
C LEU A 72 11.17 -0.84 -2.30
N GLN A 73 11.81 0.24 -1.84
CA GLN A 73 12.78 0.18 -0.75
C GLN A 73 12.16 -0.33 0.55
N VAL A 74 11.01 0.20 0.98
CA VAL A 74 10.38 -0.23 2.24
C VAL A 74 9.96 -1.70 2.21
N TRP A 75 9.48 -2.21 1.07
CA TRP A 75 9.18 -3.63 0.90
C TRP A 75 10.42 -4.51 0.88
N ASN A 76 11.49 -4.08 0.19
CA ASN A 76 12.76 -4.79 0.21
C ASN A 76 13.35 -4.86 1.64
N GLU A 77 13.30 -3.76 2.40
CA GLU A 77 13.72 -3.73 3.81
C GLU A 77 12.90 -4.70 4.67
N LYS A 78 11.56 -4.68 4.53
CA LYS A 78 10.65 -5.61 5.23
C LYS A 78 10.93 -7.07 4.90
N LEU A 79 11.15 -7.41 3.63
CA LEU A 79 11.41 -8.78 3.20
C LEU A 79 12.81 -9.24 3.62
N ASN A 80 13.83 -8.37 3.61
CA ASN A 80 15.16 -8.68 4.15
C ASN A 80 15.08 -8.99 5.65
N GLU A 81 14.43 -8.14 6.45
CA GLU A 81 14.18 -8.38 7.88
C GLU A 81 13.48 -9.74 8.09
N THR A 82 12.50 -10.05 7.24
CA THR A 82 11.79 -11.35 7.29
C THR A 82 12.74 -12.52 7.05
N THR A 83 13.66 -12.42 6.09
CA THR A 83 14.64 -13.49 5.84
C THR A 83 15.66 -13.64 6.96
N GLU A 84 16.03 -12.56 7.66
CA GLU A 84 16.99 -12.59 8.77
C GLU A 84 16.45 -13.33 10.00
N ILE A 85 15.14 -13.27 10.23
CA ILE A 85 14.50 -13.98 11.36
C ILE A 85 14.12 -15.43 11.04
N LEU A 86 14.10 -15.78 9.75
CA LEU A 86 13.83 -17.14 9.28
C LEU A 86 15.08 -18.00 9.44
N ARG A 87 14.89 -19.25 9.86
CA ARG A 87 15.99 -20.21 10.05
C ARG A 87 16.03 -21.28 8.97
N ASN A 88 14.99 -21.36 8.14
CA ASN A 88 14.81 -22.38 7.13
C ASN A 88 15.15 -21.80 5.76
N SER A 89 16.13 -22.39 5.08
CA SER A 89 16.55 -21.97 3.73
C SER A 89 15.43 -22.08 2.69
N ALA A 90 14.50 -23.03 2.84
CA ALA A 90 13.35 -23.16 1.96
C ALA A 90 12.32 -22.03 2.16
N GLU A 91 12.08 -21.61 3.41
CA GLU A 91 11.23 -20.43 3.69
C GLU A 91 11.90 -19.16 3.17
N ILE A 92 13.21 -18.99 3.39
CA ILE A 92 13.98 -17.86 2.85
C ILE A 92 13.89 -17.82 1.32
N SER A 93 14.11 -18.96 0.65
CA SER A 93 13.97 -19.05 -0.81
C SER A 93 12.56 -18.71 -1.27
N HIS A 94 11.54 -19.04 -0.49
CA HIS A 94 10.14 -18.72 -0.82
C HIS A 94 9.82 -17.24 -0.65
N ILE A 95 10.37 -16.58 0.39
CA ILE A 95 10.29 -15.11 0.55
C ILE A 95 11.01 -14.40 -0.61
N ASN A 96 12.16 -14.92 -1.05
CA ASN A 96 12.91 -14.34 -2.16
C ASN A 96 12.12 -14.35 -3.48
N LYS A 97 11.14 -15.24 -3.67
CA LYS A 97 10.23 -15.18 -4.83
C LYS A 97 9.41 -13.88 -4.82
N VAL A 98 8.91 -13.45 -3.67
CA VAL A 98 8.17 -12.17 -3.54
C VAL A 98 9.10 -11.01 -3.82
N LYS A 99 10.31 -11.04 -3.24
CA LYS A 99 11.33 -10.00 -3.48
C LYS A 99 11.65 -9.88 -4.95
N GLN A 100 11.87 -10.99 -5.65
CA GLN A 100 12.10 -10.98 -7.09
C GLN A 100 10.88 -10.43 -7.84
N PHE A 101 9.69 -10.92 -7.54
CA PHE A 101 8.46 -10.47 -8.19
C PHE A 101 8.26 -8.95 -8.09
N ILE A 102 8.42 -8.34 -6.91
CA ILE A 102 8.22 -6.89 -6.78
C ILE A 102 9.32 -6.06 -7.47
N ASN A 103 10.55 -6.58 -7.59
CA ASN A 103 11.63 -5.91 -8.32
C ASN A 103 11.44 -6.02 -9.84
N ASP A 104 10.92 -7.16 -10.32
CA ASP A 104 10.64 -7.41 -11.75
C ASP A 104 9.37 -6.69 -12.22
N ASN A 105 8.55 -6.17 -11.30
CA ASN A 105 7.26 -5.52 -11.58
C ASN A 105 7.17 -4.14 -10.90
N PRO A 106 7.99 -3.15 -11.27
CA PRO A 106 8.00 -1.85 -10.60
C PRO A 106 6.70 -1.03 -10.78
N TYR A 107 5.88 -1.36 -11.79
CA TYR A 107 4.55 -0.77 -12.02
C TYR A 107 3.60 -0.96 -10.82
N LEU A 108 3.86 -1.95 -9.96
CA LEU A 108 3.09 -2.16 -8.72
C LEU A 108 3.05 -0.90 -7.84
N PHE A 109 4.11 -0.10 -7.89
CA PHE A 109 4.34 1.04 -7.01
C PHE A 109 4.26 2.40 -7.72
N ASP A 110 3.89 2.41 -8.98
CA ASP A 110 3.76 3.62 -9.80
C ASP A 110 2.31 3.93 -10.14
N GLY A 111 2.08 5.19 -10.52
CA GLY A 111 0.87 5.63 -11.22
C GLY A 111 -0.47 5.36 -10.54
N ASP A 112 -1.47 5.21 -11.40
CA ASP A 112 -2.89 5.01 -11.08
C ASP A 112 -3.23 3.56 -10.68
N LYS A 113 -4.53 3.28 -10.57
CA LYS A 113 -5.09 1.95 -10.35
C LYS A 113 -4.51 0.93 -11.35
N LEU A 114 -4.30 -0.30 -10.88
CA LEU A 114 -3.81 -1.39 -11.74
C LEU A 114 -4.84 -1.69 -12.84
N SER A 115 -4.35 -2.01 -14.04
CA SER A 115 -5.22 -2.63 -15.04
C SER A 115 -5.66 -4.02 -14.59
N GLU A 116 -6.78 -4.50 -15.12
CA GLU A 116 -7.30 -5.85 -14.84
C GLU A 116 -6.24 -6.94 -15.07
N SER A 117 -5.44 -6.81 -16.13
CA SER A 117 -4.36 -7.76 -16.45
C SER A 117 -3.22 -7.75 -15.43
N GLU A 118 -2.89 -6.58 -14.88
CA GLU A 118 -1.88 -6.43 -13.85
C GLU A 118 -2.38 -6.96 -12.50
N GLU A 119 -3.65 -6.68 -12.18
CA GLU A 119 -4.34 -7.20 -11.00
C GLU A 119 -4.40 -8.73 -11.03
N GLU A 120 -4.79 -9.33 -12.16
CA GLU A 120 -4.82 -10.79 -12.33
C GLU A 120 -3.43 -11.41 -12.16
N LYS A 121 -2.38 -10.78 -12.70
CA LYS A 121 -1.00 -11.25 -12.56
C LYS A 121 -0.54 -11.27 -11.10
N ILE A 122 -0.86 -10.23 -10.34
CA ILE A 122 -0.54 -10.12 -8.91
C ILE A 122 -1.30 -11.20 -8.13
N GLU A 123 -2.60 -11.30 -8.32
CA GLU A 123 -3.43 -12.27 -7.59
C GLU A 123 -2.99 -13.71 -7.86
N LYS A 124 -2.73 -14.07 -9.13
CA LYS A 124 -2.22 -15.41 -9.46
C LYS A 124 -0.89 -15.72 -8.77
N PHE A 125 0.03 -14.77 -8.77
CA PHE A 125 1.34 -14.94 -8.14
C PHE A 125 1.20 -15.11 -6.62
N PHE A 126 0.56 -14.15 -5.95
CA PHE A 126 0.47 -14.16 -4.49
C PHE A 126 -0.43 -15.27 -3.95
N TYR A 127 -1.51 -15.63 -4.66
CA TYR A 127 -2.32 -16.80 -4.31
C TYR A 127 -1.49 -18.08 -4.34
N SER A 128 -0.75 -18.30 -5.44
CA SER A 128 0.11 -19.49 -5.58
C SER A 128 1.21 -19.53 -4.52
N TRP A 129 1.85 -18.38 -4.28
CA TRP A 129 2.86 -18.22 -3.24
C TRP A 129 2.30 -18.49 -1.83
N ALA A 130 1.13 -17.94 -1.51
CA ALA A 130 0.43 -18.17 -0.25
C ALA A 130 0.08 -19.66 -0.06
N LYS A 131 -0.49 -20.30 -1.09
CA LYS A 131 -0.83 -21.73 -1.06
C LYS A 131 0.37 -22.64 -0.92
N GLU A 132 1.50 -22.30 -1.54
CA GLU A 132 2.74 -23.03 -1.33
C GLU A 132 3.23 -22.87 0.12
N GLY A 133 3.13 -21.67 0.70
CA GLY A 133 3.48 -21.40 2.10
C GLY A 133 2.61 -22.18 3.10
N GLU A 134 1.29 -22.20 2.87
CA GLU A 134 0.34 -23.03 3.64
C GLU A 134 0.76 -24.50 3.62
N LYS A 135 1.01 -25.07 2.43
CA LYS A 135 1.28 -26.50 2.26
C LYS A 135 2.66 -26.93 2.77
N ARG A 136 3.69 -26.12 2.54
CA ARG A 136 5.09 -26.52 2.80
C ARG A 136 5.60 -26.06 4.16
N PHE A 137 5.10 -24.94 4.67
CA PHE A 137 5.61 -24.30 5.89
C PHE A 137 4.53 -24.13 6.96
N ASN A 138 3.31 -24.64 6.71
CA ASN A 138 2.18 -24.55 7.63
C ASN A 138 1.86 -23.09 8.01
N TRP A 139 2.06 -22.16 7.08
CA TRP A 139 1.69 -20.76 7.28
C TRP A 139 0.16 -20.63 7.26
N ASN A 140 -0.39 -19.94 8.25
CA ASN A 140 -1.78 -19.49 8.24
C ASN A 140 -1.90 -18.11 7.57
N LYS A 141 -3.12 -17.62 7.34
CA LYS A 141 -3.32 -16.31 6.71
C LYS A 141 -2.72 -15.18 7.56
N SER A 142 -2.71 -15.30 8.89
CA SER A 142 -2.04 -14.36 9.79
C SER A 142 -0.53 -14.23 9.50
N THR A 143 0.14 -15.36 9.27
CA THR A 143 1.56 -15.39 8.88
C THR A 143 1.75 -14.71 7.52
N ILE A 144 0.93 -15.09 6.53
CA ILE A 144 0.97 -14.55 5.18
C ILE A 144 0.75 -13.03 5.20
N TYR A 145 -0.28 -12.55 5.90
CA TYR A 145 -0.56 -11.13 6.11
C TYR A 145 0.60 -10.41 6.78
N SER A 146 1.19 -11.00 7.82
CA SER A 146 2.35 -10.40 8.52
C SER A 146 3.57 -10.23 7.62
N ILE A 147 3.69 -10.99 6.54
CA ILE A 147 4.80 -10.92 5.58
C ILE A 147 4.49 -9.91 4.46
N VAL A 148 3.32 -10.00 3.81
CA VAL A 148 3.02 -9.27 2.55
C VAL A 148 1.79 -8.37 2.61
N GLY A 149 1.08 -8.32 3.74
CA GLY A 149 -0.07 -7.43 3.99
C GLY A 149 0.27 -6.20 4.84
N THR A 150 1.50 -6.13 5.38
CA THR A 150 1.96 -4.97 6.15
C THR A 150 3.49 -4.85 6.14
N CYS A 151 3.99 -3.62 6.22
CA CYS A 151 5.41 -3.32 6.38
C CYS A 151 5.88 -3.31 7.84
N ARG A 152 5.00 -3.59 8.82
CA ARG A 152 5.37 -3.59 10.24
C ARG A 152 6.34 -4.74 10.61
N PRO A 153 7.20 -4.58 11.63
CA PRO A 153 8.16 -5.61 12.01
C PRO A 153 7.51 -6.91 12.46
N ILE A 154 8.22 -8.02 12.26
CA ILE A 154 7.76 -9.36 12.64
C ILE A 154 8.74 -10.08 13.57
N THR A 155 8.26 -11.10 14.25
CA THR A 155 9.05 -12.00 15.08
C THR A 155 8.76 -13.44 14.70
N ASN A 156 9.76 -14.31 14.83
CA ASN A 156 9.64 -15.74 14.62
C ASN A 156 9.81 -16.46 15.95
N GLN A 157 8.69 -16.83 16.58
CA GLN A 157 8.70 -17.50 17.88
C GLN A 157 8.66 -19.01 17.70
N LYS A 158 9.58 -19.72 18.38
CA LYS A 158 9.61 -21.18 18.43
C LYS A 158 8.22 -21.69 18.88
N ASN A 159 7.60 -22.55 18.06
CA ASN A 159 6.26 -23.13 18.23
C ASN A 159 5.05 -22.19 18.02
N ARG A 160 5.25 -20.90 17.70
CA ARG A 160 4.16 -19.96 17.40
C ARG A 160 4.22 -19.37 15.99
N GLY A 161 5.29 -19.66 15.25
CA GLY A 161 5.49 -19.21 13.87
C GLY A 161 5.81 -17.71 13.78
N ILE A 162 5.66 -17.19 12.57
CA ILE A 162 5.87 -15.77 12.26
C ILE A 162 4.64 -14.98 12.68
N LYS A 163 4.84 -13.89 13.44
CA LYS A 163 3.78 -12.97 13.86
C LYS A 163 4.27 -11.53 13.84
N LEU A 164 3.35 -10.57 13.82
CA LEU A 164 3.67 -9.17 14.10
C LEU A 164 4.32 -9.03 15.48
N LEU A 165 5.34 -8.17 15.57
CA LEU A 165 6.04 -7.90 16.83
C LEU A 165 5.08 -7.20 17.82
N SER A 166 4.92 -7.74 19.04
CA SER A 166 3.87 -7.29 19.99
C SER A 166 4.01 -5.86 20.52
N THR A 167 5.17 -5.22 20.34
CA THR A 167 5.41 -3.81 20.69
C THR A 167 4.89 -2.83 19.64
N VAL A 168 4.49 -3.35 18.48
CA VAL A 168 3.65 -2.62 17.53
C VAL A 168 2.34 -2.32 18.25
N PRO A 169 1.94 -1.04 18.41
CA PRO A 169 0.59 -0.72 18.86
C PRO A 169 -0.35 -1.57 18.01
N ARG A 170 -1.30 -2.28 18.63
CA ARG A 170 -2.38 -2.85 17.83
C ARG A 170 -2.94 -1.64 17.09
N VAL A 171 -2.64 -1.55 15.80
CA VAL A 171 -3.54 -0.84 14.93
C VAL A 171 -4.80 -1.61 15.19
N ASP A 172 -5.74 -0.96 15.87
CA ASP A 172 -7.09 -1.44 15.89
C ASP A 172 -7.49 -1.45 14.41
N PHE A 173 -7.20 -2.58 13.74
CA PHE A 173 -7.66 -2.92 12.40
C PHE A 173 -9.20 -2.88 12.38
N ILE A 174 -9.78 -2.91 13.59
CA ILE A 174 -11.14 -2.64 13.99
C ILE A 174 -11.14 -1.32 14.81
N ASN A 175 -10.82 -0.18 14.21
CA ASN A 175 -11.23 1.09 14.79
C ASN A 175 -12.30 1.70 13.90
N PRO A 176 -13.59 1.50 14.22
CA PRO A 176 -14.69 2.19 13.54
C PRO A 176 -14.58 3.73 13.65
N GLY A 177 -13.64 4.26 14.44
CA GLY A 177 -13.36 5.70 14.56
C GLY A 177 -12.27 6.26 13.63
N LEU A 178 -11.59 5.45 12.81
CA LEU A 178 -10.76 5.98 11.71
C LEU A 178 -11.65 6.10 10.48
N ASN A 179 -11.85 7.32 9.98
CA ASN A 179 -12.69 7.67 8.81
C ASN A 179 -12.18 7.09 7.47
N TYR A 180 -11.56 5.91 7.47
CA TYR A 180 -11.25 5.21 6.25
C TYR A 180 -12.52 4.66 5.64
N LYS A 181 -12.97 5.36 4.60
CA LYS A 181 -14.09 4.93 3.75
C LYS A 181 -13.84 3.55 3.11
N CYS A 182 -12.58 3.25 2.75
CA CYS A 182 -12.17 1.91 2.30
C CYS A 182 -10.82 1.53 2.93
N ASN A 183 -10.66 0.28 3.35
CA ASN A 183 -9.42 -0.21 3.98
C ASN A 183 -8.99 -1.62 3.55
N CYS A 184 -9.67 -2.22 2.57
CA CYS A 184 -9.32 -3.53 2.04
C CYS A 184 -9.58 -3.64 0.54
N HIS A 185 -9.01 -4.68 -0.08
CA HIS A 185 -9.22 -5.01 -1.48
C HIS A 185 -10.05 -6.29 -1.61
N LYS A 186 -11.21 -6.24 -2.27
CA LYS A 186 -12.19 -7.33 -2.26
C LYS A 186 -11.68 -8.65 -2.84
N LYS A 187 -10.75 -8.62 -3.81
CA LYS A 187 -10.22 -9.86 -4.42
C LYS A 187 -9.02 -10.46 -3.67
N CYS A 188 -8.46 -9.75 -2.69
CA CYS A 188 -7.25 -10.19 -2.01
C CYS A 188 -7.57 -11.18 -0.88
N LEU A 189 -6.92 -12.35 -0.89
CA LEU A 189 -7.13 -13.41 0.12
C LEU A 189 -6.84 -12.99 1.57
N ILE A 190 -5.94 -12.01 1.74
CA ILE A 190 -5.49 -11.48 3.04
C ILE A 190 -5.99 -10.06 3.29
N ALA A 191 -7.04 -9.64 2.57
CA ALA A 191 -7.52 -8.26 2.60
C ALA A 191 -7.87 -7.77 4.01
N CYS A 192 -8.30 -8.68 4.90
CA CYS A 192 -8.73 -8.36 6.25
C CYS A 192 -8.10 -9.26 7.30
N PHE A 193 -7.97 -8.69 8.50
CA PHE A 193 -7.44 -9.37 9.69
C PHE A 193 -8.27 -8.98 10.93
N PRO A 194 -8.61 -9.92 11.83
CA PRO A 194 -8.28 -11.34 11.84
C PRO A 194 -8.95 -12.15 10.70
N GLU A 195 -8.54 -13.41 10.49
CA GLU A 195 -8.95 -14.25 9.34
C GLU A 195 -10.46 -14.49 9.20
N THR A 196 -11.23 -14.14 10.22
CA THR A 196 -12.69 -14.23 10.28
C THR A 196 -13.40 -12.98 9.73
N VAL A 197 -12.64 -11.93 9.42
CA VAL A 197 -13.16 -10.68 8.85
C VAL A 197 -13.06 -10.74 7.34
N PHE A 198 -14.12 -10.34 6.65
CA PHE A 198 -14.18 -10.29 5.20
C PHE A 198 -14.14 -8.85 4.70
N CYS A 199 -13.64 -8.69 3.47
CA CYS A 199 -13.67 -7.41 2.78
C CYS A 199 -15.00 -7.26 2.05
N GLU A 200 -15.87 -6.38 2.56
CA GLU A 200 -17.22 -6.19 2.05
C GLU A 200 -17.35 -4.88 1.28
N SER A 201 -18.37 -4.81 0.41
CA SER A 201 -18.68 -3.56 -0.30
C SER A 201 -19.45 -2.63 0.64
N ASP A 202 -19.01 -1.39 0.77
CA ASP A 202 -19.69 -0.35 1.54
C ASP A 202 -20.09 0.79 0.57
N PRO A 203 -21.35 1.24 0.54
CA PRO A 203 -21.78 2.39 -0.26
C PRO A 203 -21.00 3.69 0.01
N ASP A 204 -20.47 3.85 1.23
CA ASP A 204 -19.68 5.01 1.64
C ASP A 204 -18.18 4.84 1.32
N CYS A 205 -17.79 3.73 0.70
CA CYS A 205 -16.41 3.44 0.29
C CYS A 205 -16.00 4.27 -0.93
N GLU A 206 -15.16 5.27 -0.70
CA GLU A 206 -14.44 6.01 -1.74
C GLU A 206 -13.16 5.26 -2.14
N GLU A 207 -13.21 4.63 -3.32
CA GLU A 207 -12.09 3.86 -3.84
C GLU A 207 -10.80 4.69 -3.92
N THR A 208 -9.67 4.02 -3.68
CA THR A 208 -8.34 4.64 -3.80
C THR A 208 -7.51 3.86 -4.80
N ASN A 209 -6.56 4.48 -5.48
CA ASN A 209 -5.79 3.77 -6.52
C ASN A 209 -4.85 2.68 -5.98
N LYS A 210 -4.39 2.81 -4.73
CA LYS A 210 -3.34 1.98 -4.10
C LYS A 210 -3.55 1.91 -2.59
N GLY A 211 -2.74 1.11 -1.89
CA GLY A 211 -2.67 1.10 -0.43
C GLY A 211 -3.32 -0.12 0.22
N CYS A 212 -3.94 -1.00 -0.56
CA CYS A 212 -4.55 -2.24 -0.07
C CYS A 212 -4.04 -3.45 -0.84
N GLY A 213 -4.49 -4.62 -0.40
CA GLY A 213 -4.15 -5.91 -1.00
C GLY A 213 -2.68 -6.29 -0.83
N TRP A 214 -2.15 -7.06 -1.78
CA TRP A 214 -0.78 -7.56 -1.73
C TRP A 214 0.21 -6.42 -1.87
N VAL A 215 1.14 -6.34 -0.92
CA VAL A 215 2.20 -5.34 -0.88
C VAL A 215 1.73 -3.88 -1.06
N PHE A 216 0.48 -3.58 -0.67
CA PHE A 216 -0.18 -2.28 -0.86
C PHE A 216 -0.30 -1.81 -2.33
N ALA A 217 -0.24 -2.73 -3.29
CA ALA A 217 -0.23 -2.43 -4.72
C ALA A 217 -1.63 -2.24 -5.34
N GLN A 218 -2.69 -2.62 -4.63
CA GLN A 218 -4.07 -2.62 -5.13
C GLN A 218 -4.87 -1.49 -4.50
N GLU A 219 -5.96 -1.13 -5.17
CA GLU A 219 -6.98 -0.25 -4.64
C GLU A 219 -7.57 -0.75 -3.32
N CYS A 220 -8.02 0.20 -2.51
CA CYS A 220 -8.96 -0.09 -1.44
C CYS A 220 -10.37 0.13 -1.99
N ASP A 221 -11.17 -0.93 -2.12
CA ASP A 221 -12.51 -0.95 -2.73
C ASP A 221 -13.57 -1.67 -1.85
N GLY A 222 -13.23 -1.87 -0.59
CA GLY A 222 -14.15 -2.37 0.43
C GLY A 222 -13.69 -2.04 1.84
N ARG A 223 -14.45 -2.57 2.81
CA ARG A 223 -14.16 -2.47 4.24
C ARG A 223 -14.07 -3.82 4.92
N CYS A 224 -13.12 -3.93 5.83
CA CYS A 224 -13.04 -5.02 6.77
C CYS A 224 -14.06 -4.81 7.89
N ASP A 225 -15.18 -5.51 7.80
CA ASP A 225 -16.22 -5.41 8.83
C ASP A 225 -15.93 -6.37 9.99
N GLY A 226 -15.54 -5.77 11.12
CA GLY A 226 -15.40 -6.43 12.40
C GLY A 226 -16.24 -5.74 13.46
N LEU A 227 -17.57 -5.77 13.30
CA LEU A 227 -18.62 -5.24 14.21
C LEU A 227 -18.84 -3.72 14.20
#